data_AF-A0AA87RAW3-F1
#
_entry.id   AF-A0AA87RAW3-F1
#
_cell.length_a   1.000
_cell.length_b   1.000
_cell.length_c   1.000
_cell.angle_alpha   90.00
_cell.angle_beta   90.00
_cell.angle_gamma   90.00
#
_symmetry.space_group_name_H-M   'P 1'
#
loop_
_entity.id
_entity.type
_entity.pdbx_description
1 polymer ?
#
loop_
_entity_poly.entity_id
_entity_poly.type
_entity_poly.pdbx_seq_one_letter_code
_entity_poly.pdbx_strand_id
1 'polypeptide(L)'
;MSKRIPEAARDAVRAEIEADTVDYRDTLPEGVWTRPNTDRPQMLSLRVPGETLESLQALASSDGVPVSALVRGFILDGLASRGNDDLRQAVERLERDLALVKAQALNR
;
A
#
# COMPACT_ATOMS: atom_id res chain seq x y z
N MET A 1 6.39 17.72 4.77
CA MET A 1 5.60 18.30 3.65
C MET A 1 4.55 17.28 3.25
N SER A 2 3.28 17.53 3.58
CA SER A 2 2.17 16.65 3.20
C SER A 2 2.10 16.58 1.67
N LYS A 3 2.42 15.42 1.09
CA LYS A 3 2.21 15.15 -0.34
C LYS A 3 0.70 15.04 -0.53
N ARG A 4 0.03 16.19 -0.62
CA ARG A 4 -1.36 16.26 -1.07
C ARG A 4 -1.42 15.54 -2.41
N ILE A 5 -2.23 14.48 -2.47
CA ILE A 5 -2.54 13.78 -3.71
C ILE A 5 -2.96 14.85 -4.72
N PRO A 6 -2.34 14.91 -5.92
CA PRO A 6 -2.71 15.86 -6.96
C PRO A 6 -4.22 15.81 -7.18
N GLU A 7 -4.84 16.96 -7.39
CA GLU A 7 -6.29 17.08 -7.54
C GLU A 7 -6.83 16.12 -8.62
N ALA A 8 -6.16 16.08 -9.77
CA ALA A 8 -6.42 15.14 -10.85
C ALA A 8 -6.40 13.65 -10.42
N ALA A 9 -5.54 13.26 -9.49
CA ALA A 9 -5.47 11.88 -9.00
C ALA A 9 -6.60 11.57 -8.00
N ARG A 10 -7.04 12.55 -7.21
CA ARG A 10 -8.24 12.39 -6.35
C ARG A 10 -9.50 12.34 -7.19
N ASP A 11 -9.57 13.15 -8.23
CA ASP A 11 -10.71 13.18 -9.15
C ASP A 11 -10.79 11.90 -9.97
N ALA A 12 -9.65 11.34 -10.40
CA ALA A 12 -9.61 10.04 -11.06
C ALA A 12 -10.09 8.91 -10.14
N VAL A 13 -9.63 8.86 -8.88
CA VAL A 13 -10.09 7.86 -7.90
C VAL A 13 -11.58 8.03 -7.58
N ARG A 14 -12.07 9.27 -7.45
CA ARG A 14 -13.49 9.54 -7.22
C ARG A 14 -14.33 9.14 -8.43
N ALA A 15 -13.89 9.47 -9.63
CA ALA A 15 -14.55 9.07 -10.87
C ALA A 15 -14.59 7.54 -11.02
N GLU A 16 -13.53 6.83 -10.63
CA GLU A 16 -13.50 5.36 -10.63
C GLU A 16 -14.49 4.77 -9.62
N ILE A 17 -14.60 5.34 -8.42
CA ILE A 17 -15.56 4.90 -7.39
C ILE A 17 -17.00 5.19 -7.82
N GLU A 18 -17.27 6.35 -8.43
CA GLU A 18 -18.59 6.73 -8.95
C GLU A 18 -18.98 5.93 -10.21
N ALA A 19 -17.98 5.55 -11.01
CA ALA A 19 -18.15 4.66 -12.16
C ALA A 19 -18.37 3.19 -11.75
N ASP A 20 -18.09 2.76 -10.51
CA ASP A 20 -18.40 1.39 -10.07
C ASP A 20 -19.88 1.20 -9.67
N THR A 21 -20.80 1.85 -10.39
CA THR A 21 -22.25 1.68 -10.28
C THR A 21 -22.75 0.64 -11.29
N VAL A 22 -23.87 -0.02 -10.96
CA VAL A 22 -24.50 -1.01 -11.86
C VAL A 22 -24.84 -0.36 -13.21
N ASP A 23 -25.36 0.87 -13.18
CA ASP A 23 -25.76 1.61 -14.38
C ASP A 23 -24.57 1.93 -15.31
N TYR A 24 -23.39 2.27 -14.77
CA TYR A 24 -22.20 2.51 -15.59
C TYR A 24 -21.73 1.22 -16.29
N ARG A 25 -21.78 0.08 -15.60
CA ARG A 25 -21.39 -1.23 -16.15
C ARG A 25 -22.26 -1.62 -17.35
N ASP A 26 -23.55 -1.28 -17.30
CA ASP A 26 -24.51 -1.58 -18.38
C ASP A 26 -24.33 -0.68 -19.62
N THR A 27 -23.60 0.44 -19.49
CA THR A 27 -23.28 1.34 -20.61
C THR A 27 -21.97 1.01 -21.33
N LEU A 28 -21.13 0.14 -20.74
CA LEU A 28 -19.86 -0.25 -21.35
C LEU A 28 -20.05 -1.39 -22.35
N PRO A 29 -19.39 -1.36 -23.53
CA PRO A 29 -19.40 -2.49 -24.45
C PRO A 29 -18.83 -3.74 -23.79
N GLU A 30 -19.43 -4.91 -24.07
CA GLU A 30 -18.92 -6.19 -23.59
C GLU A 30 -17.43 -6.34 -23.91
N GLY A 31 -16.63 -6.69 -22.89
CA GLY A 31 -15.18 -6.87 -23.02
C GLY A 31 -14.33 -5.61 -22.84
N VAL A 32 -14.92 -4.41 -22.72
CA VAL A 32 -14.19 -3.17 -22.40
C VAL A 32 -13.95 -3.02 -20.91
N TRP A 33 -14.85 -3.57 -20.08
CA TRP A 33 -14.69 -3.59 -18.63
C TRP A 33 -14.08 -4.92 -18.17
N THR A 34 -12.80 -4.90 -17.82
CA THR A 34 -12.17 -5.98 -17.06
C THR A 34 -12.05 -5.52 -15.61
N ARG A 35 -12.76 -6.18 -14.67
CA ARG A 35 -12.53 -5.93 -13.24
C ARG A 35 -11.12 -6.41 -12.89
N PRO A 36 -10.19 -5.55 -12.47
CA PRO A 36 -8.96 -6.05 -11.84
C PRO A 36 -9.38 -6.79 -10.56
N ASN A 37 -8.81 -7.97 -10.29
CA ASN A 37 -9.17 -8.86 -9.17
C ASN A 37 -10.52 -9.61 -9.33
N THR A 38 -10.70 -10.32 -10.46
CA THR A 38 -11.84 -11.24 -10.68
C THR A 38 -11.78 -12.49 -9.80
N ASP A 39 -10.60 -12.85 -9.29
CA ASP A 39 -10.45 -13.97 -8.38
C ASP A 39 -11.12 -13.66 -7.04
N ARG A 40 -11.82 -14.65 -6.49
CA ARG A 40 -12.42 -14.53 -5.16
C ARG A 40 -11.32 -14.11 -4.17
N PRO A 41 -11.54 -13.09 -3.33
CA PRO A 41 -10.54 -12.65 -2.37
C PRO A 41 -10.13 -13.82 -1.50
N GLN A 42 -8.85 -14.17 -1.54
CA GLN A 42 -8.29 -15.25 -0.73
C GLN A 42 -8.11 -14.73 0.70
N MET A 43 -8.60 -15.49 1.68
CA MET A 43 -8.44 -15.15 3.09
C MET A 43 -7.18 -15.82 3.65
N LEU A 44 -6.24 -14.99 4.11
CA LEU A 44 -5.04 -15.41 4.81
C LEU A 44 -5.20 -15.10 6.31
N SER A 45 -5.19 -16.14 7.14
CA SER A 45 -5.22 -16.01 8.60
C SER A 45 -3.82 -16.25 9.17
N LEU A 46 -3.32 -15.29 9.95
CA LEU A 46 -1.99 -15.36 10.57
C LEU A 46 -2.12 -15.40 12.09
N ARG A 47 -1.28 -16.20 12.75
CA ARG A 47 -1.09 -16.13 14.19
C ARG A 47 0.09 -15.23 14.47
N VAL A 48 -0.13 -14.20 15.27
CA VAL A 48 0.90 -13.25 15.72
C VAL A 48 0.83 -13.11 17.23
N PRO A 49 1.95 -12.77 17.90
CA PRO A 49 1.92 -12.39 19.30
C PRO A 49 1.01 -11.18 19.55
N GLY A 50 0.42 -11.09 20.74
CA GLY A 50 -0.55 -10.04 21.08
C GLY A 50 0.07 -8.64 20.97
N GLU A 51 1.30 -8.49 21.47
CA GLU A 51 2.07 -7.26 21.42
C GLU A 51 2.37 -6.79 19.99
N THR A 52 2.47 -7.74 19.04
CA THR A 52 2.65 -7.43 17.62
C THR A 52 1.36 -6.87 17.03
N LEU A 53 0.21 -7.46 17.38
CA LEU A 53 -1.09 -6.96 16.93
C LEU A 53 -1.37 -5.55 17.48
N GLU A 54 -1.06 -5.31 18.75
CA GLU A 54 -1.19 -3.99 19.38
C GLU A 54 -0.33 -2.94 18.68
N SER A 55 0.92 -3.29 18.37
CA SER A 55 1.83 -2.40 17.63
C SER A 55 1.30 -2.07 16.23
N LEU A 56 0.75 -3.05 15.52
CA LEU A 56 0.11 -2.86 14.21
C LEU A 56 -1.13 -1.96 14.30
N GLN A 57 -1.95 -2.13 15.34
CA GLN A 57 -3.14 -1.31 15.56
C GLN A 57 -2.77 0.15 15.88
N ALA A 58 -1.76 0.36 16.70
CA ALA A 58 -1.26 1.70 17.04
C ALA A 58 -0.73 2.42 15.79
N LEU A 59 0.08 1.74 14.98
CA LEU A 59 0.64 2.30 13.75
C LEU A 59 -0.44 2.57 12.70
N ALA A 60 -1.39 1.66 12.50
CA ALA A 60 -2.50 1.87 11.58
C ALA A 60 -3.36 3.09 12.01
N SER A 61 -3.56 3.25 13.32
CA SER A 61 -4.29 4.38 13.89
C SER A 61 -3.55 5.71 13.71
N SER A 62 -2.23 5.74 13.90
CA SER A 62 -1.44 6.97 13.67
C SER A 62 -1.46 7.41 12.21
N ASP A 63 -1.51 6.44 11.31
CA ASP A 63 -1.49 6.67 9.86
C ASP A 63 -2.89 6.88 9.27
N GLY A 64 -3.95 6.72 10.08
CA GLY A 64 -5.34 6.89 9.67
C GLY A 64 -5.82 5.83 8.68
N VAL A 65 -5.27 4.62 8.73
CA VAL A 65 -5.57 3.52 7.79
C VAL A 65 -6.07 2.27 8.52
N PRO A 66 -6.83 1.37 7.86
CA PRO A 66 -7.16 0.07 8.43
C PRO A 66 -5.92 -0.82 8.63
N VAL A 67 -5.90 -1.62 9.69
CA VAL A 67 -4.82 -2.61 9.95
C VAL A 67 -4.60 -3.54 8.75
N SER A 68 -5.67 -3.95 8.07
CA SER A 68 -5.57 -4.80 6.87
C SER A 68 -4.87 -4.11 5.70
N ALA A 69 -5.02 -2.80 5.55
CA ALA A 69 -4.32 -2.01 4.52
C ALA A 69 -2.82 -1.91 4.84
N LEU A 70 -2.50 -1.64 6.11
CA LEU A 70 -1.12 -1.60 6.60
C LEU A 70 -0.40 -2.95 6.39
N VAL A 71 -1.04 -4.05 6.81
CA VAL A 71 -0.48 -5.41 6.66
C VAL A 71 -0.30 -5.79 5.19
N ARG A 72 -1.25 -5.44 4.31
CA ARG A 72 -1.08 -5.63 2.86
C ARG A 72 0.13 -4.87 2.32
N GLY A 73 0.33 -3.62 2.76
CA GLY A 73 1.50 -2.82 2.41
C GLY A 73 2.81 -3.51 2.79
N PHE A 74 2.91 -4.02 4.02
CA PHE A 74 4.10 -4.76 4.47
C PHE A 74 4.34 -6.05 3.69
N ILE A 75 3.29 -6.80 3.36
CA ILE A 75 3.42 -8.01 2.53
C ILE A 75 3.96 -7.64 1.14
N LEU A 76 3.41 -6.60 0.50
CA LEU A 76 3.84 -6.17 -0.82
C LEU A 76 5.29 -5.66 -0.81
N ASP A 77 5.69 -4.88 0.18
CA ASP A 77 7.08 -4.41 0.32
C ASP A 77 8.04 -5.57 0.60
N GLY A 78 7.63 -6.52 1.44
CA GLY A 78 8.39 -7.75 1.70
C GLY A 78 8.57 -8.63 0.45
N LEU A 79 7.55 -8.71 -0.41
CA LEU A 79 7.64 -9.43 -1.68
C LEU A 79 8.49 -8.69 -2.70
N ALA A 80 8.33 -7.37 -2.82
CA ALA A 80 9.13 -6.54 -3.72
C ALA A 80 10.62 -6.57 -3.34
N SER A 81 10.93 -6.55 -2.04
CA SER A 81 12.30 -6.63 -1.55
C SER A 81 12.97 -8.00 -1.72
N ARG A 82 12.18 -9.08 -1.90
CA ARG A 82 12.69 -10.43 -2.22
C ARG A 82 12.68 -10.74 -3.72
N GLY A 83 11.89 -10.01 -4.51
CA GLY A 83 11.78 -10.20 -5.96
C GLY A 83 13.04 -9.80 -6.76
N ASN A 84 13.97 -9.08 -6.12
CA ASN A 84 15.29 -8.75 -6.66
C ASN A 84 16.37 -9.18 -5.65
N ASP A 85 16.69 -10.47 -5.59
CA ASP A 85 17.86 -11.00 -4.87
C ASP A 85 19.19 -10.55 -5.53
N ASP A 86 19.37 -9.25 -5.77
CA ASP A 86 20.69 -8.66 -5.92
C ASP A 86 21.04 -8.01 -4.58
N LEU A 87 21.82 -8.73 -3.77
CA LEU A 87 22.36 -8.29 -2.47
C LEU A 87 22.91 -6.85 -2.54
N ARG A 88 23.44 -6.45 -3.70
CA ARG A 88 23.90 -5.10 -3.95
C ARG A 88 22.79 -4.06 -3.79
N GLN A 89 21.61 -4.28 -4.36
CA GLN A 89 20.48 -3.35 -4.25
C GLN A 89 19.98 -3.23 -2.81
N ALA A 90 20.03 -4.33 -2.05
CA ALA A 90 19.69 -4.33 -0.62
C ALA A 90 20.69 -3.48 0.19
N VAL A 91 22.00 -3.59 -0.09
CA VAL A 91 23.04 -2.76 0.54
C VAL A 91 22.89 -1.29 0.15
N GLU A 92 22.67 -0.98 -1.13
CA GLU A 92 22.45 0.40 -1.62
C GLU A 92 21.20 1.06 -1.01
N ARG A 93 20.17 0.26 -0.66
CA ARG A 93 19.01 0.76 0.10
C ARG A 93 19.39 1.08 1.55
N LEU A 94 20.09 0.16 2.24
CA LEU A 94 20.52 0.37 3.63
C LEU A 94 21.42 1.61 3.79
N GLU A 95 22.33 1.84 2.83
CA GLU A 95 23.18 3.03 2.84
C GLU A 95 22.37 4.33 2.75
N ARG A 96 21.34 4.35 1.91
CA ARG A 96 20.43 5.52 1.77
C ARG A 96 19.64 5.76 3.04
N ASP A 97 19.06 4.70 3.61
CA ASP A 97 18.27 4.81 4.83
C ASP A 97 19.14 5.30 6.00
N LEU A 98 20.37 4.79 6.12
CA LEU A 98 21.33 5.25 7.11
C LEU A 98 21.71 6.72 6.92
N ALA A 99 21.90 7.17 5.68
CA ALA A 99 22.20 8.56 5.38
C ALA A 99 21.06 9.50 5.79
N LEU A 100 19.81 9.10 5.56
CA LEU A 100 18.63 9.85 5.99
C LEU A 100 18.53 9.95 7.51
N VAL A 101 18.73 8.85 8.22
CA VAL A 101 18.73 8.84 9.70
C VAL A 101 19.86 9.73 10.25
N LYS A 102 21.06 9.67 9.69
CA LYS A 102 22.18 10.54 10.08
C LYS A 102 21.85 12.02 9.84
N ALA A 103 21.29 12.36 8.69
CA ALA A 103 20.89 13.73 8.39
C ALA A 103 19.82 14.24 9.36
N GLN A 104 18.86 13.40 9.76
CA GLN A 104 17.86 13.77 10.78
C GLN A 104 18.47 13.93 12.17
N ALA A 105 19.45 13.10 12.53
CA ALA A 105 20.11 13.17 13.83
C ALA A 105 21.05 14.39 13.96
N LEU A 106 21.69 14.80 12.87
CA LEU A 106 22.64 15.91 12.83
C LEU A 106 21.99 17.28 12.56
N ASN A 107 20.74 17.30 12.10
CA ASN A 107 19.95 18.52 11.92
C ASN A 107 19.02 18.81 13.13
N ARG A 108 19.25 18.14 14.26
CA ARG A 108 18.70 18.47 15.58
C ARG A 108 19.78 19.13 16.42
#